data_AF-A0A374VK24-F1
#
_entry.id   AF-A0A374VK24-F1
#
_cell.length_a   1.000
_cell.length_b   1.000
_cell.length_c   1.000
_cell.angle_alpha   90.00
_cell.angle_beta   90.00
_cell.angle_gamma   90.00
#
_symmetry.space_group_name_H-M   'P 1'
#
loop_
_entity.id
_entity.type
_entity.pdbx_description
1 polymer ?
#
loop_
_entity_poly.entity_id
_entity_poly.type
_entity_poly.pdbx_seq_one_letter_code
_entity_poly.pdbx_strand_id
1 'polypeptide(L)'
;MSEEVKTTEETLYCECCGCVIDDDDYTEWNGQIICSDCLENHTTTCECCGERIWDEDVYGDNDITLCSHCYHHNYTRCSCCDALLHEDDAYYLDGETYCRDCYEDEREESNLIHEYGYKPNPIFYGEGNRYFGIELEIDGAGRDDDFAEELLDIANARAELLYIKTDGSLDDGMELVSHPCTMNYHINEFPWEDIMHRAVRQGYRSHQTSTCGLHLHVNRNAFSDSQEGQDEVISRILYFVEHHWNELLKFSRRSEYTMNRWAARYGYEHTPKAIMDKAKKGGNGRYAAVNLCNYHTVEFRLFRGTLKYNTFIATIQLVNRICDVAMYNTDDSIAKLSWSDFVADVTEPELIQYLKERQLYVNEEVCAEEEM
;
A
#
# COMPACT_ATOMS: atom_id res chain seq x y z
N MET A 1 35.19 -78.13 58.60
CA MET A 1 34.76 -77.79 57.23
C MET A 1 33.73 -76.70 57.36
N SER A 2 34.15 -75.48 57.05
CA SER A 2 33.29 -74.31 56.90
C SER A 2 33.88 -73.59 55.69
N GLU A 3 33.21 -73.73 54.55
CA GLU A 3 33.54 -73.08 53.30
C GLU A 3 33.30 -71.57 53.46
N GLU A 4 34.36 -70.78 53.28
CA GLU A 4 34.25 -69.35 53.06
C GLU A 4 33.71 -69.13 51.64
N VAL A 5 32.46 -68.68 51.57
CA VAL A 5 31.88 -68.13 50.34
C VAL A 5 32.53 -66.77 50.11
N LYS A 6 33.44 -66.70 49.14
CA LYS A 6 33.89 -65.42 48.56
C LYS A 6 32.75 -64.84 47.73
N THR A 7 32.06 -63.85 48.26
CA THR A 7 31.24 -62.92 47.49
C THR A 7 32.15 -62.04 46.65
N THR A 8 32.08 -62.17 45.33
CA THR A 8 32.59 -61.18 44.38
C THR A 8 31.64 -59.98 44.41
N GLU A 9 32.07 -58.86 44.98
CA GLU A 9 31.41 -57.57 44.78
C GLU A 9 31.66 -57.15 43.33
N GLU A 10 30.61 -57.15 42.51
CA GLU A 10 30.67 -56.59 41.15
C GLU A 10 30.77 -55.06 41.27
N THR A 11 31.92 -54.50 40.91
CA THR A 11 32.13 -53.05 40.85
C THR A 11 31.29 -52.47 39.71
N LEU A 12 30.33 -51.61 40.03
CA LEU A 12 29.48 -50.92 39.06
C LEU A 12 30.17 -49.65 38.55
N TYR A 13 29.98 -49.36 37.27
CA TYR A 13 30.51 -48.17 36.61
C TYR A 13 29.36 -47.39 35.96
N CYS A 14 29.38 -46.07 36.10
CA CYS A 14 28.45 -45.21 35.38
C CYS A 14 28.75 -45.27 33.88
N GLU A 15 27.77 -45.65 33.08
CA GLU A 15 27.92 -45.77 31.61
C GLU A 15 28.05 -44.41 30.91
N CYS A 16 27.71 -43.31 31.59
CA CYS A 16 27.82 -41.95 31.06
C CYS A 16 29.21 -41.33 31.26
N CYS A 17 29.77 -41.40 32.48
CA CYS A 17 31.05 -40.74 32.83
C CYS A 17 32.19 -41.70 33.19
N GLY A 18 31.90 -42.99 33.34
CA GLY A 18 32.89 -44.02 33.68
C GLY A 18 33.37 -44.02 35.13
N CYS A 19 32.75 -43.25 36.03
CA CYS A 19 33.10 -43.27 37.46
C CYS A 19 32.70 -44.60 38.11
N VAL A 20 33.46 -45.00 39.14
CA VAL A 20 33.10 -46.14 39.99
C VAL A 20 31.94 -45.71 40.89
N ILE A 21 30.91 -46.55 40.95
CA ILE A 21 29.75 -46.35 41.82
C ILE A 21 30.02 -47.13 43.11
N ASP A 22 30.41 -46.40 44.15
CA ASP A 22 30.85 -46.98 45.43
C ASP A 22 29.68 -47.24 46.42
N ASP A 23 28.46 -46.83 46.10
CA ASP A 23 27.25 -46.93 46.96
C ASP A 23 25.98 -47.29 46.13
N ASP A 24 24.85 -47.61 46.79
CA ASP A 24 23.52 -47.84 46.16
C ASP A 24 22.92 -46.57 45.46
N ASP A 25 23.72 -45.53 45.21
CA ASP A 25 23.33 -44.23 44.65
C ASP A 25 23.46 -44.20 43.12
N TYR A 26 22.73 -45.11 42.46
CA TYR A 26 22.65 -45.19 41.00
C TYR A 26 21.22 -45.46 40.54
N THR A 27 20.94 -45.09 39.29
CA THR A 27 19.66 -45.34 38.65
C THR A 27 19.88 -46.19 37.40
N GLU A 28 19.14 -47.29 37.27
CA GLU A 28 19.00 -48.00 36.00
C GLU A 28 17.93 -47.29 35.18
N TRP A 29 18.34 -46.61 34.11
CA TRP A 29 17.44 -45.85 33.25
C TRP A 29 17.79 -46.09 31.79
N ASN A 30 16.78 -46.36 30.95
CA ASN A 30 16.95 -46.82 29.57
C ASN A 30 17.89 -48.03 29.40
N GLY A 31 17.97 -48.89 30.42
CA GLY A 31 18.83 -50.09 30.42
C GLY A 31 20.32 -49.79 30.64
N GLN A 32 20.66 -48.59 31.10
CA GLN A 32 22.01 -48.17 31.45
C GLN A 32 22.12 -47.85 32.93
N ILE A 33 23.28 -48.14 33.53
CA ILE A 33 23.60 -47.78 34.91
C ILE A 33 24.20 -46.37 34.93
N ILE A 34 23.49 -45.42 35.55
CA ILE A 34 23.85 -43.99 35.55
C ILE A 34 23.96 -43.50 37.01
N CYS A 35 25.04 -42.79 37.34
CA CYS A 35 25.18 -42.16 38.65
C CYS A 35 24.27 -40.93 38.78
N SER A 36 23.89 -40.58 40.01
CA SER A 36 22.99 -39.46 40.31
C SER A 36 23.45 -38.12 39.70
N ASP A 37 24.76 -37.84 39.71
CA ASP A 37 25.33 -36.65 39.08
C ASP A 37 25.09 -36.62 37.56
N CYS A 38 25.26 -37.74 36.86
CA CYS A 38 25.05 -37.78 35.41
C CYS A 38 23.55 -37.72 35.07
N LEU A 39 22.71 -38.33 35.90
CA LEU A 39 21.27 -38.24 35.74
C LEU A 39 20.78 -36.79 35.90
N GLU A 40 21.33 -36.02 36.84
CA GLU A 40 20.95 -34.63 37.03
C GLU A 40 21.53 -33.69 35.96
N ASN A 41 22.79 -33.91 35.53
CA ASN A 41 23.50 -32.98 34.65
C ASN A 41 23.36 -33.24 33.15
N HIS A 42 22.81 -34.40 32.75
CA HIS A 42 22.70 -34.79 31.34
C HIS A 42 21.27 -35.18 30.92
N THR A 43 20.31 -35.05 31.83
CA THR A 43 18.92 -35.35 31.53
C THR A 43 18.00 -34.28 32.10
N THR A 44 16.93 -34.05 31.37
CA THR A 44 15.88 -33.10 31.73
C THR A 44 14.52 -33.80 31.69
N THR A 45 13.45 -33.09 32.03
CA THR A 45 12.08 -33.61 32.03
C THR A 45 11.25 -32.88 30.99
N CYS A 46 10.59 -33.63 30.13
CA CYS A 46 9.60 -33.09 29.20
C CYS A 46 8.47 -32.43 29.98
N GLU A 47 8.23 -31.14 29.73
CA GLU A 47 7.22 -30.37 30.44
C GLU A 47 5.78 -30.75 30.04
N CYS A 48 5.61 -31.38 28.87
CA CYS A 48 4.31 -31.83 28.38
C CYS A 48 3.84 -33.15 29.02
N CYS A 49 4.72 -34.17 29.09
CA CYS A 49 4.34 -35.52 29.58
C CYS A 49 5.02 -35.96 30.88
N GLY A 50 6.03 -35.23 31.36
CA GLY A 50 6.80 -35.58 32.56
C GLY A 50 7.84 -36.68 32.34
N GLU A 51 8.07 -37.10 31.09
CA GLU A 51 9.09 -38.10 30.76
C GLU A 51 10.50 -37.51 30.90
N ARG A 52 11.40 -38.25 31.56
CA ARG A 52 12.83 -37.89 31.59
C ARG A 52 13.45 -38.20 30.23
N ILE A 53 14.27 -37.29 29.72
CA ILE A 53 14.93 -37.40 28.41
C ILE A 53 16.38 -36.92 28.51
N TRP A 54 17.24 -37.40 27.63
CA TRP A 54 18.61 -36.88 27.50
C TRP A 54 18.58 -35.44 27.02
N ASP A 55 19.53 -34.62 27.47
CA ASP A 55 19.63 -33.22 27.04
C ASP A 55 19.88 -33.10 25.52
N GLU A 56 20.54 -34.10 24.92
CA GLU A 56 20.75 -34.18 23.47
C GLU A 56 19.47 -34.52 22.68
N ASP A 57 18.44 -35.03 23.35
CA ASP A 57 17.16 -35.47 22.76
C ASP A 57 16.02 -34.44 22.98
N VAL A 58 16.36 -33.20 23.34
CA VAL A 58 15.39 -32.12 23.54
C VAL A 58 14.99 -31.50 22.19
N TYR A 59 13.69 -31.46 21.89
CA TYR A 59 13.14 -30.89 20.64
C TYR A 59 12.53 -29.48 20.81
N GLY A 60 12.43 -28.99 22.04
CA GLY A 60 11.81 -27.71 22.38
C GLY A 60 12.65 -26.48 22.02
N ASP A 61 12.49 -25.41 22.78
CA ASP A 61 13.29 -24.19 22.66
C ASP A 61 13.77 -23.71 24.04
N ASN A 62 14.19 -22.44 24.13
CA ASN A 62 14.67 -21.88 25.41
C ASN A 62 13.57 -21.73 26.46
N ASP A 63 12.30 -21.78 26.06
CA ASP A 63 11.15 -21.53 26.91
C ASP A 63 10.41 -22.81 27.31
N ILE A 64 10.50 -23.88 26.51
CA ILE A 64 9.87 -25.17 26.82
C ILE A 64 10.74 -26.37 26.45
N THR A 65 10.85 -27.33 27.36
CA THR A 65 11.55 -28.61 27.13
C THR A 65 10.57 -29.72 26.71
N LEU A 66 10.79 -30.33 25.54
CA LEU A 66 9.91 -31.37 24.97
C LEU A 66 10.68 -32.61 24.53
N CYS A 67 10.09 -33.79 24.76
CA CYS A 67 10.54 -35.02 24.12
C CYS A 67 10.07 -35.09 22.65
N SER A 68 10.77 -35.88 21.84
CA SER A 68 10.46 -36.09 20.42
C SER A 68 8.97 -36.41 20.18
N HIS A 69 8.39 -37.31 20.98
CA HIS A 69 6.99 -37.69 20.83
C HIS A 69 6.05 -36.49 21.04
N CYS A 70 6.20 -35.75 22.14
CA CYS A 70 5.33 -34.60 22.42
C CYS A 70 5.49 -33.49 21.39
N TYR A 71 6.72 -33.22 20.95
CA TYR A 71 7.00 -32.25 19.89
C TYR A 71 6.24 -32.60 18.61
N HIS A 72 6.42 -33.81 18.07
CA HIS A 72 5.84 -34.19 16.78
C HIS A 72 4.31 -34.38 16.77
N HIS A 73 3.65 -34.50 17.93
CA HIS A 73 2.21 -34.73 18.00
C HIS A 73 1.39 -33.50 18.37
N ASN A 74 1.99 -32.54 19.09
CA ASN A 74 1.25 -31.43 19.68
C ASN A 74 1.86 -30.06 19.37
N TYR A 75 3.00 -30.02 18.67
CA TYR A 75 3.71 -28.78 18.36
C TYR A 75 4.13 -28.68 16.91
N THR A 76 4.24 -27.44 16.46
CA THR A 76 4.66 -27.05 15.11
C THR A 76 5.44 -25.74 15.17
N ARG A 77 6.03 -25.29 14.07
CA ARG A 77 6.79 -24.04 14.01
C ARG A 77 6.15 -23.04 13.06
N CYS A 78 6.19 -21.76 13.43
CA CYS A 78 5.78 -20.67 12.55
C CYS A 78 6.71 -20.59 11.33
N SER A 79 6.16 -20.64 10.11
CA SER A 79 6.93 -20.57 8.86
C SER A 79 7.64 -19.22 8.67
N CYS A 80 7.20 -18.14 9.34
CA CYS A 80 7.80 -16.81 9.24
C CYS A 80 8.87 -16.53 10.32
N CYS A 81 8.55 -16.75 11.59
CA CYS A 81 9.43 -16.40 12.71
C CYS A 81 10.06 -17.58 13.46
N ASP A 82 9.80 -18.82 13.02
CA ASP A 82 10.30 -20.09 13.58
C ASP A 82 9.90 -20.35 15.05
N ALA A 83 9.00 -19.53 15.61
CA ALA A 83 8.47 -19.72 16.96
C ALA A 83 7.81 -21.09 17.09
N LEU A 84 8.09 -21.77 18.21
CA LEU A 84 7.47 -23.05 18.56
C LEU A 84 6.04 -22.81 19.08
N LEU A 85 5.06 -23.45 18.44
CA LEU A 85 3.64 -23.26 18.72
C LEU A 85 3.03 -24.59 19.14
N HIS A 86 2.13 -24.56 20.12
CA HIS A 86 1.21 -25.68 20.32
C HIS A 86 0.21 -25.69 19.15
N GLU A 87 -0.19 -26.88 18.69
CA GLU A 87 -1.12 -27.05 17.56
C GLU A 87 -2.43 -26.26 17.71
N ASP A 88 -2.93 -26.13 18.95
CA ASP A 88 -4.15 -25.36 19.27
C ASP A 88 -3.96 -23.84 19.16
N ASP A 89 -2.72 -23.34 19.22
CA ASP A 89 -2.37 -21.92 19.13
C ASP A 89 -1.85 -21.53 17.73
N ALA A 90 -1.71 -22.51 16.84
CA ALA A 90 -1.25 -22.34 15.48
C ALA A 90 -2.37 -21.90 14.54
N TYR A 91 -2.06 -20.98 13.65
CA TYR A 91 -2.95 -20.52 12.58
C TYR A 91 -2.45 -21.05 11.23
N TYR A 92 -3.37 -21.32 10.31
CA TYR A 92 -3.06 -21.98 9.04
C TYR A 92 -3.48 -21.10 7.86
N LEU A 93 -2.56 -20.84 6.93
CA LEU A 93 -2.80 -20.11 5.69
C LEU A 93 -1.99 -20.77 4.57
N ASP A 94 -2.61 -21.05 3.42
CA ASP A 94 -1.97 -21.63 2.22
C ASP A 94 -1.14 -22.91 2.44
N GLY A 95 -1.51 -23.71 3.44
CA GLY A 95 -0.82 -24.96 3.79
C GLY A 95 0.42 -24.78 4.67
N GLU A 96 0.71 -23.54 5.08
CA GLU A 96 1.75 -23.16 6.01
C GLU A 96 1.16 -22.83 7.39
N THR A 97 2.02 -22.82 8.41
CA THR A 97 1.64 -22.63 9.81
C THR A 97 2.24 -21.33 10.36
N TYR A 98 1.45 -20.54 11.08
CA TYR A 98 1.87 -19.24 11.59
C TYR A 98 1.48 -19.04 13.05
N CYS A 99 2.27 -18.23 13.77
CA CYS A 99 1.80 -17.64 15.01
C CYS A 99 0.75 -16.57 14.70
N ARG A 100 0.01 -16.12 15.71
CA ARG A 100 -1.06 -15.12 15.51
C ARG A 100 -0.57 -13.86 14.77
N ASP A 101 0.54 -13.28 15.21
CA ASP A 101 1.04 -12.01 14.66
C ASP A 101 1.45 -12.20 13.19
N CYS A 102 2.24 -13.23 12.89
CA CYS A 102 2.63 -13.54 11.50
C CYS A 102 1.43 -13.94 10.64
N TYR A 103 0.41 -14.61 11.20
CA TYR A 103 -0.81 -14.92 10.47
C TYR A 103 -1.61 -13.66 10.11
N GLU A 104 -1.71 -12.71 11.03
CA GLU A 104 -2.39 -11.43 10.76
C GLU A 104 -1.63 -10.66 9.67
N ASP A 105 -0.30 -10.60 9.71
CA ASP A 105 0.55 -9.98 8.68
C ASP A 105 0.37 -10.65 7.30
N GLU A 106 0.54 -11.98 7.22
CA GLU A 106 0.43 -12.75 5.96
C GLU A 106 -0.99 -12.72 5.39
N ARG A 107 -2.00 -12.75 6.26
CA ARG A 107 -3.40 -12.62 5.86
C ARG A 107 -3.68 -11.24 5.29
N GLU A 108 -3.13 -10.17 5.86
CA GLU A 108 -3.26 -8.82 5.31
C GLU A 108 -2.56 -8.67 3.96
N GLU A 109 -1.40 -9.32 3.77
CA GLU A 109 -0.71 -9.39 2.48
C GLU A 109 -1.47 -10.25 1.45
N SER A 110 -2.19 -11.29 1.89
CA SER A 110 -3.00 -12.15 1.01
C SER A 110 -4.29 -11.50 0.50
N ASN A 111 -4.75 -10.41 1.13
CA ASN A 111 -5.97 -9.72 0.68
C ASN A 111 -5.68 -8.88 -0.57
N LEU A 112 -6.13 -9.35 -1.74
CA LEU A 112 -6.04 -8.62 -3.01
C LEU A 112 -6.78 -7.28 -2.98
N ILE A 113 -7.85 -7.19 -2.19
CA ILE A 113 -8.65 -5.97 -1.97
C ILE A 113 -8.50 -5.54 -0.51
N HIS A 114 -7.63 -4.55 -0.26
CA HIS A 114 -7.37 -4.08 1.09
C HIS A 114 -8.48 -3.16 1.64
N GLU A 115 -8.49 -2.95 2.96
CA GLU A 115 -9.40 -1.97 3.58
C GLU A 115 -9.06 -0.52 3.19
N TYR A 116 -10.04 0.39 3.31
CA TYR A 116 -9.90 1.82 2.95
C TYR A 116 -8.67 2.53 3.55
N GLY A 117 -8.25 2.11 4.75
CA GLY A 117 -7.09 2.69 5.45
C GLY A 117 -5.73 2.19 4.95
N TYR A 118 -5.70 1.17 4.10
CA TYR A 118 -4.47 0.54 3.63
C TYR A 118 -3.63 1.50 2.80
N LYS A 119 -2.36 1.62 3.18
CA LYS A 119 -1.41 2.53 2.58
C LYS A 119 0.02 1.97 2.72
N PRO A 120 0.52 1.25 1.71
CA PRO A 120 1.86 0.69 1.76
C PRO A 120 2.93 1.79 1.67
N ASN A 121 4.18 1.41 1.95
CA ASN A 121 5.31 2.31 1.73
C ASN A 121 5.41 2.63 0.23
N PRO A 122 5.50 3.91 -0.17
CA PRO A 122 5.48 4.27 -1.58
C PRO A 122 6.78 3.86 -2.29
N ILE A 123 6.65 3.08 -3.37
CA ILE A 123 7.73 2.81 -4.33
C ILE A 123 7.63 3.87 -5.46
N PHE A 124 8.74 4.54 -5.77
CA PHE A 124 8.74 5.64 -6.74
C PHE A 124 9.27 5.17 -8.10
N TYR A 125 8.48 5.38 -9.17
CA TYR A 125 8.81 4.92 -10.51
C TYR A 125 9.02 6.05 -11.53
N GLY A 126 10.05 5.88 -12.37
CA GLY A 126 10.48 6.83 -13.40
C GLY A 126 11.48 7.88 -12.91
N GLU A 127 12.02 8.65 -13.85
CA GLU A 127 13.07 9.64 -13.58
C GLU A 127 12.50 11.06 -13.48
N GLY A 128 12.73 11.73 -12.35
CA GLY A 128 12.30 13.11 -12.14
C GLY A 128 12.05 13.46 -10.68
N ASN A 129 11.52 14.65 -10.45
CA ASN A 129 11.19 15.18 -9.11
C ASN A 129 9.67 15.29 -8.86
N ARG A 130 8.83 15.21 -9.91
CA ARG A 130 7.38 15.27 -9.81
C ARG A 130 6.77 13.91 -10.10
N TYR A 131 6.14 13.36 -9.07
CA TYR A 131 5.44 12.08 -9.07
C TYR A 131 3.95 12.29 -8.85
N PHE A 132 3.19 11.41 -9.46
CA PHE A 132 1.75 11.34 -9.39
C PHE A 132 1.37 10.00 -8.75
N GLY A 133 0.64 10.03 -7.64
CA GLY A 133 -0.13 8.88 -7.16
C GLY A 133 -1.54 9.00 -7.69
N ILE A 134 -2.08 7.94 -8.29
CA ILE A 134 -3.41 7.96 -8.91
C ILE A 134 -4.34 7.03 -8.15
N GLU A 135 -5.51 7.54 -7.78
CA GLU A 135 -6.62 6.73 -7.29
C GLU A 135 -7.72 6.74 -8.38
N LEU A 136 -7.98 5.57 -8.97
CA LEU A 136 -9.02 5.37 -9.98
C LEU A 136 -10.12 4.47 -9.43
N GLU A 137 -11.29 5.06 -9.22
CA GLU A 137 -12.45 4.34 -8.73
C GLU A 137 -13.21 3.63 -9.86
N ILE A 138 -13.54 2.36 -9.66
CA ILE A 138 -14.34 1.52 -10.54
C ILE A 138 -15.50 0.88 -9.76
N ASP A 139 -16.68 0.76 -10.36
CA ASP A 139 -17.92 0.38 -9.67
C ASP A 139 -18.86 -0.43 -10.60
N GLY A 140 -19.83 -1.11 -10.00
CA GLY A 140 -20.91 -1.84 -10.70
C GLY A 140 -20.62 -3.30 -11.06
N ALA A 141 -19.51 -3.86 -10.60
CA ALA A 141 -19.18 -5.28 -10.81
C ALA A 141 -18.64 -5.99 -9.56
N GLY A 142 -18.79 -5.38 -8.37
CA GLY A 142 -18.46 -6.04 -7.11
C GLY A 142 -17.06 -5.78 -6.60
N ARG A 143 -16.84 -6.26 -5.37
CA ARG A 143 -15.52 -6.50 -4.78
C ARG A 143 -15.25 -7.98 -4.93
N ASP A 144 -14.66 -8.35 -6.06
CA ASP A 144 -14.44 -9.73 -6.47
C ASP A 144 -12.94 -9.98 -6.55
N ASP A 145 -12.46 -10.94 -5.76
CA ASP A 145 -11.03 -11.22 -5.62
C ASP A 145 -10.43 -11.77 -6.92
N ASP A 146 -11.18 -12.59 -7.69
CA ASP A 146 -10.72 -13.08 -8.99
C ASP A 146 -10.57 -11.90 -9.98
N PHE A 147 -11.47 -10.91 -9.92
CA PHE A 147 -11.35 -9.72 -10.75
C PHE A 147 -10.19 -8.82 -10.31
N ALA A 148 -9.98 -8.68 -9.00
CA ALA A 148 -8.86 -7.94 -8.44
C ALA A 148 -7.52 -8.58 -8.85
N GLU A 149 -7.41 -9.91 -8.74
CA GLU A 149 -6.24 -10.69 -9.15
C GLU A 149 -5.87 -10.40 -10.60
N GLU A 150 -6.81 -10.52 -11.53
CA GLU A 150 -6.54 -10.28 -12.95
C GLU A 150 -6.11 -8.84 -13.27
N LEU A 151 -6.59 -7.85 -12.51
CA LEU A 151 -6.18 -6.45 -12.67
C LEU A 151 -4.76 -6.23 -12.11
N LEU A 152 -4.46 -6.84 -10.96
CA LEU A 152 -3.15 -6.82 -10.32
C LEU A 152 -2.12 -7.58 -11.15
N ASP A 153 -2.47 -8.71 -11.76
CA ASP A 153 -1.61 -9.47 -12.66
C ASP A 153 -1.17 -8.63 -13.87
N ILE A 154 -2.09 -7.86 -14.46
CA ILE A 154 -1.76 -6.95 -15.55
C ILE A 154 -0.86 -5.82 -15.04
N ALA A 155 -1.24 -5.19 -13.94
CA ALA A 155 -0.54 -4.03 -13.40
C ALA A 155 0.88 -4.38 -12.93
N ASN A 156 1.01 -5.51 -12.24
CA ASN A 156 2.19 -5.87 -11.47
C ASN A 156 3.06 -6.94 -12.13
N ALA A 157 2.81 -7.29 -13.39
CA ALA A 157 3.54 -8.31 -14.15
C ALA A 157 5.08 -8.12 -14.15
N ARG A 158 5.57 -6.90 -13.95
CA ARG A 158 7.01 -6.58 -14.00
C ARG A 158 7.55 -5.92 -12.73
N ALA A 159 6.70 -5.23 -11.98
CA ALA A 159 7.03 -4.48 -10.77
C ALA A 159 5.75 -4.20 -10.00
N GLU A 160 5.83 -3.94 -8.69
CA GLU A 160 4.68 -3.59 -7.85
C GLU A 160 4.21 -2.15 -8.15
N LEU A 161 3.25 -1.99 -9.06
CA LEU A 161 2.78 -0.70 -9.57
C LEU A 161 1.44 -0.26 -8.99
N LEU A 162 0.59 -1.21 -8.65
CA LEU A 162 -0.81 -0.99 -8.26
C LEU A 162 -1.17 -1.86 -7.07
N TYR A 163 -1.94 -1.30 -6.14
CA TYR A 163 -2.66 -2.04 -5.12
C TYR A 163 -4.13 -1.65 -5.15
N ILE A 164 -5.02 -2.52 -4.66
CA ILE A 164 -6.46 -2.30 -4.70
C ILE A 164 -6.98 -2.17 -3.27
N LYS A 165 -7.85 -1.17 -3.04
CA LYS A 165 -8.51 -0.99 -1.75
C LYS A 165 -10.00 -0.74 -1.90
N THR A 166 -10.72 -0.91 -0.80
CA THR A 166 -12.12 -0.50 -0.70
C THR A 166 -12.23 1.02 -0.57
N ASP A 167 -13.25 1.62 -1.19
CA ASP A 167 -13.62 3.01 -0.94
C ASP A 167 -15.08 3.09 -0.47
N GLY A 168 -15.31 3.86 0.60
CA GLY A 168 -16.62 3.97 1.25
C GLY A 168 -17.63 4.81 0.49
N SER A 169 -17.22 5.48 -0.60
CA SER A 169 -18.11 6.22 -1.49
C SER A 169 -18.67 5.36 -2.63
N LEU A 170 -18.11 4.17 -2.87
CA LEU A 170 -18.55 3.24 -3.92
C LEU A 170 -19.72 2.38 -3.47
N ASP A 171 -20.61 2.07 -4.41
CA ASP A 171 -21.79 1.23 -4.15
C ASP A 171 -21.39 -0.25 -4.17
N ASP A 172 -20.69 -0.69 -5.22
CA ASP A 172 -20.31 -2.09 -5.46
C ASP A 172 -19.05 -2.16 -6.35
N GLY A 173 -17.93 -1.69 -5.80
CA GLY A 173 -16.71 -1.43 -6.55
C GLY A 173 -15.42 -1.42 -5.73
N MET A 174 -14.34 -1.07 -6.42
CA MET A 174 -12.96 -1.07 -5.92
C MET A 174 -12.24 0.23 -6.33
N GLU A 175 -11.23 0.62 -5.55
CA GLU A 175 -10.34 1.73 -5.87
C GLU A 175 -8.95 1.20 -6.25
N LEU A 176 -8.56 1.44 -7.49
CA LEU A 176 -7.25 1.08 -8.03
C LEU A 176 -6.26 2.20 -7.70
N VAL A 177 -5.25 1.92 -6.87
CA VAL A 177 -4.30 2.94 -6.40
C VAL A 177 -2.91 2.64 -6.93
N SER A 178 -2.33 3.59 -7.64
CA SER A 178 -0.96 3.47 -8.14
C SER A 178 0.05 3.88 -7.08
N HIS A 179 1.18 3.19 -7.10
CA HIS A 179 2.41 3.74 -6.55
C HIS A 179 2.80 5.05 -7.28
N PRO A 180 3.51 5.98 -6.63
CA PRO A 180 3.88 7.25 -7.24
C PRO A 180 4.77 7.08 -8.48
N CYS A 181 4.31 7.56 -9.63
CA CYS A 181 5.05 7.50 -10.89
C CYS A 181 5.21 8.89 -11.49
N THR A 182 6.31 9.13 -12.21
CA THR A 182 6.42 10.34 -13.05
C THR A 182 5.36 10.32 -14.16
N MET A 183 4.96 11.49 -14.68
CA MET A 183 4.01 11.57 -15.80
C MET A 183 4.47 10.73 -17.00
N ASN A 184 5.76 10.78 -17.32
CA ASN A 184 6.33 10.00 -18.42
C ASN A 184 6.17 8.49 -18.20
N TYR A 185 6.36 8.02 -16.96
CA TYR A 185 6.19 6.61 -16.62
C TYR A 185 4.72 6.17 -16.72
N HIS A 186 3.77 6.98 -16.23
CA HIS A 186 2.34 6.70 -16.39
C HIS A 186 1.89 6.59 -17.85
N ILE A 187 2.51 7.36 -18.76
CA ILE A 187 2.14 7.38 -20.18
C ILE A 187 2.79 6.24 -20.96
N ASN A 188 4.05 5.93 -20.69
CA ASN A 188 4.85 5.06 -21.57
C ASN A 188 5.12 3.65 -21.01
N GLU A 189 5.06 3.47 -19.69
CA GLU A 189 5.46 2.22 -19.03
C GLU A 189 4.31 1.58 -18.23
N PHE A 190 3.43 2.40 -17.63
CA PHE A 190 2.33 1.90 -16.80
C PHE A 190 1.23 1.29 -17.68
N PRO A 191 0.76 0.05 -17.42
CA PRO A 191 -0.17 -0.68 -18.31
C PRO A 191 -1.64 -0.24 -18.14
N TRP A 192 -1.90 1.06 -18.03
CA TRP A 192 -3.25 1.60 -17.78
C TRP A 192 -4.27 1.22 -18.84
N GLU A 193 -3.88 1.19 -20.12
CA GLU A 193 -4.80 0.83 -21.21
C GLU A 193 -5.30 -0.62 -21.06
N ASP A 194 -4.40 -1.56 -20.74
CA ASP A 194 -4.75 -2.97 -20.55
C ASP A 194 -5.59 -3.17 -19.28
N ILE A 195 -5.25 -2.50 -18.17
CA ILE A 195 -6.04 -2.50 -16.93
C ILE A 195 -7.47 -2.00 -17.22
N MET A 196 -7.62 -0.87 -17.90
CA MET A 196 -8.93 -0.31 -18.23
C MET A 196 -9.73 -1.21 -19.16
N HIS A 197 -9.09 -1.80 -20.17
CA HIS A 197 -9.74 -2.77 -21.05
C HIS A 197 -10.21 -4.01 -20.29
N ARG A 198 -9.40 -4.52 -19.34
CA ARG A 198 -9.79 -5.65 -18.49
C ARG A 198 -10.98 -5.28 -17.59
N ALA A 199 -10.92 -4.15 -16.90
CA ALA A 199 -12.01 -3.68 -16.04
C ALA A 199 -13.34 -3.54 -16.80
N VAL A 200 -13.32 -2.98 -18.02
CA VAL A 200 -14.51 -2.89 -18.88
C VAL A 200 -15.05 -4.28 -19.24
N ARG A 201 -14.20 -5.26 -19.53
CA ARG A 201 -14.60 -6.64 -19.84
C ARG A 201 -15.18 -7.37 -18.64
N GLN A 202 -14.65 -7.13 -17.44
CA GLN A 202 -15.18 -7.64 -16.17
C GLN A 202 -16.54 -7.02 -15.81
N GLY A 203 -16.93 -5.93 -16.48
CA GLY A 203 -18.24 -5.30 -16.30
C GLY A 203 -18.19 -4.00 -15.50
N TYR A 204 -17.03 -3.61 -14.99
CA TYR A 204 -16.88 -2.35 -14.25
C TYR A 204 -17.22 -1.12 -15.10
N ARG A 205 -17.66 -0.09 -14.40
CA ARG A 205 -17.90 1.26 -14.90
C ARG A 205 -17.13 2.24 -14.01
N SER A 206 -16.95 3.45 -14.52
CA SER A 206 -16.36 4.53 -13.72
C SER A 206 -17.03 5.86 -14.05
N HIS A 207 -17.06 6.26 -15.33
CA HIS A 207 -17.76 7.49 -15.69
C HIS A 207 -19.30 7.42 -15.55
N GLN A 208 -19.89 6.24 -15.77
CA GLN A 208 -21.34 6.01 -15.80
C GLN A 208 -21.90 5.61 -14.42
N THR A 209 -21.35 6.16 -13.34
CA THR A 209 -21.71 5.87 -11.94
C THR A 209 -21.98 7.18 -11.17
N SER A 210 -22.57 7.15 -9.99
CA SER A 210 -22.79 8.39 -9.18
C SER A 210 -21.60 8.76 -8.29
N THR A 211 -20.69 7.81 -8.09
CA THR A 211 -19.75 7.73 -6.98
C THR A 211 -18.32 7.98 -7.46
N CYS A 212 -17.91 7.32 -8.54
CA CYS A 212 -16.52 7.23 -8.97
C CYS A 212 -15.80 8.57 -9.21
N GLY A 213 -14.66 8.73 -8.54
CA GLY A 213 -13.63 9.73 -8.72
C GLY A 213 -12.42 9.28 -9.55
N LEU A 214 -11.60 10.26 -9.90
CA LEU A 214 -10.23 10.08 -10.36
C LEU A 214 -9.38 11.10 -9.61
N HIS A 215 -8.62 10.65 -8.62
CA HIS A 215 -7.81 11.52 -7.76
C HIS A 215 -6.35 11.46 -8.16
N LEU A 216 -5.70 12.62 -8.20
CA LEU A 216 -4.28 12.73 -8.52
C LEU A 216 -3.54 13.39 -7.37
N HIS A 217 -2.57 12.69 -6.79
CA HIS A 217 -1.70 13.17 -5.74
C HIS A 217 -0.37 13.61 -6.31
N VAL A 218 0.00 14.87 -6.12
CA VAL A 218 1.31 15.41 -6.52
C VAL A 218 2.17 15.64 -5.29
N ASN A 219 3.40 15.12 -5.27
CA ASN A 219 4.32 15.27 -4.14
C ASN A 219 4.73 16.74 -3.91
N ARG A 220 4.67 17.21 -2.66
CA ARG A 220 4.94 18.62 -2.32
C ARG A 220 6.39 19.05 -2.58
N ASN A 221 7.34 18.14 -2.39
CA ASN A 221 8.76 18.40 -2.66
C ASN A 221 9.06 18.58 -4.16
N ALA A 222 8.10 18.32 -5.06
CA ALA A 222 8.23 18.75 -6.46
C ALA A 222 8.20 20.28 -6.63
N PHE A 223 7.61 21.01 -5.66
CA PHE A 223 7.39 22.45 -5.75
C PHE A 223 8.52 23.29 -5.14
N SER A 224 9.05 22.84 -4.01
CA SER A 224 10.20 23.45 -3.33
C SER A 224 10.71 22.55 -2.22
N ASP A 225 11.98 22.71 -1.84
CA ASP A 225 12.57 22.05 -0.66
C ASP A 225 12.12 22.70 0.66
N SER A 226 11.63 23.94 0.63
CA SER A 226 11.15 24.66 1.81
C SER A 226 9.62 24.68 1.88
N GLN A 227 9.07 24.61 3.10
CA GLN A 227 7.63 24.69 3.32
C GLN A 227 7.03 26.00 2.83
N GLU A 228 7.75 27.12 2.98
CA GLU A 228 7.34 28.43 2.48
C GLU A 228 7.23 28.45 0.96
N GLY A 229 8.25 27.94 0.25
CA GLY A 229 8.21 27.85 -1.22
C GLY A 229 7.14 26.88 -1.72
N GLN A 230 6.90 25.79 -1.01
CA GLN A 230 5.79 24.89 -1.30
C GLN A 230 4.45 25.62 -1.17
N ASP A 231 4.24 26.35 -0.07
CA ASP A 231 3.01 27.12 0.15
C ASP A 231 2.80 28.19 -0.93
N GLU A 232 3.85 28.87 -1.39
CA GLU A 232 3.75 29.84 -2.49
C GLU A 232 3.23 29.19 -3.77
N VAL A 233 3.86 28.10 -4.22
CA VAL A 233 3.44 27.38 -5.45
C VAL A 233 2.03 26.80 -5.29
N ILE A 234 1.74 26.18 -4.14
CA ILE A 234 0.41 25.62 -3.87
C ILE A 234 -0.65 26.74 -3.87
N SER A 235 -0.34 27.92 -3.33
CA SER A 235 -1.27 29.06 -3.36
C SER A 235 -1.63 29.48 -4.79
N ARG A 236 -0.66 29.41 -5.71
CA ARG A 236 -0.86 29.65 -7.14
C ARG A 236 -1.66 28.54 -7.81
N ILE A 237 -1.47 27.28 -7.43
CA ILE A 237 -2.33 26.17 -7.87
C ILE A 237 -3.78 26.43 -7.47
N LEU A 238 -4.03 26.75 -6.19
CA LEU A 238 -5.38 27.05 -5.71
C LEU A 238 -5.99 28.22 -6.46
N TYR A 239 -5.20 29.28 -6.67
CA TYR A 239 -5.62 30.44 -7.44
C TYR A 239 -6.02 30.09 -8.86
N PHE A 240 -5.18 29.34 -9.58
CA PHE A 240 -5.47 28.89 -10.93
C PHE A 240 -6.80 28.11 -10.98
N VAL A 241 -7.01 27.18 -10.06
CA VAL A 241 -8.23 26.36 -10.00
C VAL A 241 -9.47 27.21 -9.76
N GLU A 242 -9.39 28.19 -8.86
CA GLU A 242 -10.51 29.09 -8.56
C GLU A 242 -10.77 30.09 -9.69
N HIS A 243 -9.73 30.56 -10.36
CA HIS A 243 -9.78 31.54 -11.46
C HIS A 243 -10.37 30.92 -12.74
N HIS A 244 -10.02 29.66 -13.05
CA HIS A 244 -10.50 28.92 -14.22
C HIS A 244 -11.55 27.85 -13.86
N TRP A 245 -12.37 28.13 -12.86
CA TRP A 245 -13.31 27.15 -12.32
C TRP A 245 -14.30 26.62 -13.36
N ASN A 246 -14.79 27.46 -14.27
CA ASN A 246 -15.81 27.07 -15.24
C ASN A 246 -15.24 26.07 -16.25
N GLU A 247 -14.02 26.30 -16.69
CA GLU A 247 -13.29 25.46 -17.63
C GLU A 247 -12.91 24.12 -16.98
N LEU A 248 -12.42 24.16 -15.73
CA LEU A 248 -12.10 22.95 -14.96
C LEU A 248 -13.36 22.14 -14.61
N LEU A 249 -14.48 22.79 -14.29
CA LEU A 249 -15.76 22.13 -14.10
C LEU A 249 -16.18 21.40 -15.38
N LYS A 250 -16.09 22.06 -16.54
CA LYS A 250 -16.40 21.44 -17.84
C LYS A 250 -15.45 20.28 -18.16
N PHE A 251 -14.15 20.43 -17.87
CA PHE A 251 -13.14 19.39 -18.06
C PHE A 251 -13.41 18.16 -17.19
N SER A 252 -13.80 18.39 -15.93
CA SER A 252 -13.96 17.37 -14.88
C SER A 252 -15.09 16.37 -15.13
N ARG A 253 -16.05 16.73 -15.99
CA ARG A 253 -17.28 15.96 -16.26
C ARG A 253 -18.23 15.83 -15.06
N ARG A 254 -18.03 16.64 -14.02
CA ARG A 254 -18.97 16.73 -12.89
C ARG A 254 -19.99 17.86 -13.14
N SER A 255 -21.19 17.71 -12.59
CA SER A 255 -22.11 18.83 -12.43
C SER A 255 -21.72 19.65 -11.20
N GLU A 256 -22.15 20.92 -11.12
CA GLU A 256 -21.92 21.75 -9.93
C GLU A 256 -22.42 21.08 -8.64
N TYR A 257 -23.59 20.43 -8.70
CA TYR A 257 -24.14 19.69 -7.57
C TYR A 257 -23.19 18.59 -7.08
N THR A 258 -22.70 17.75 -8.01
CA THR A 258 -21.77 16.66 -7.66
C THR A 258 -20.38 17.18 -7.26
N MET A 259 -19.95 18.31 -7.83
CA MET A 259 -18.69 18.95 -7.48
C MET A 259 -18.75 19.49 -6.04
N ASN A 260 -19.80 20.22 -5.67
CA ASN A 260 -19.96 20.77 -4.32
C ASN A 260 -20.09 19.68 -3.25
N ARG A 261 -20.58 18.48 -3.60
CA ARG A 261 -20.69 17.34 -2.68
C ARG A 261 -19.36 16.62 -2.47
N TRP A 262 -18.56 16.45 -3.53
CA TRP A 262 -17.41 15.53 -3.52
C TRP A 262 -16.04 16.22 -3.61
N ALA A 263 -16.01 17.46 -4.09
CA ALA A 263 -14.81 18.24 -4.43
C ALA A 263 -15.12 19.76 -4.40
N ALA A 264 -15.57 20.25 -3.25
CA ALA A 264 -15.99 21.64 -3.07
C ALA A 264 -14.84 22.64 -3.28
N ARG A 265 -15.12 23.73 -3.98
CA ARG A 265 -14.17 24.85 -4.11
C ARG A 265 -14.03 25.62 -2.80
N TYR A 266 -12.88 26.25 -2.58
CA TYR A 266 -12.70 27.20 -1.48
C TYR A 266 -13.41 28.53 -1.79
N GLY A 267 -13.58 28.84 -3.07
CA GLY A 267 -14.17 30.08 -3.55
C GLY A 267 -13.10 31.12 -3.80
N TYR A 268 -13.27 31.87 -4.89
CA TYR A 268 -12.30 32.83 -5.40
C TYR A 268 -11.90 33.90 -4.37
N GLU A 269 -10.61 34.25 -4.37
CA GLU A 269 -10.07 35.45 -3.71
C GLU A 269 -9.14 36.18 -4.69
N HIS A 270 -8.84 37.45 -4.38
CA HIS A 270 -8.09 38.32 -5.28
C HIS A 270 -6.59 37.99 -5.39
N THR A 271 -6.03 37.23 -4.45
CA THR A 271 -4.60 36.87 -4.46
C THR A 271 -4.38 35.41 -4.08
N PRO A 272 -3.30 34.76 -4.58
CA PRO A 272 -2.94 33.40 -4.20
C PRO A 272 -2.85 33.21 -2.68
N LYS A 273 -2.18 34.14 -1.99
CA LYS A 273 -2.05 34.11 -0.53
C LYS A 273 -3.39 34.14 0.21
N ALA A 274 -4.35 34.95 -0.25
CA ALA A 274 -5.67 35.02 0.38
C ALA A 274 -6.45 33.70 0.25
N ILE A 275 -6.36 33.05 -0.92
CA ILE A 275 -6.98 31.72 -1.14
C ILE A 275 -6.31 30.68 -0.26
N MET A 276 -4.98 30.69 -0.14
CA MET A 276 -4.25 29.78 0.74
C MET A 276 -4.67 29.93 2.21
N ASP A 277 -4.74 31.17 2.71
CA ASP A 277 -5.19 31.44 4.09
C ASP A 277 -6.61 30.93 4.32
N LYS A 278 -7.48 31.11 3.32
CA LYS A 278 -8.86 30.59 3.35
C LYS A 278 -8.90 29.07 3.29
N ALA A 279 -8.07 28.43 2.48
CA ALA A 279 -7.99 26.97 2.38
C ALA A 279 -7.51 26.33 3.69
N LYS A 280 -6.49 26.91 4.33
CA LYS A 280 -5.97 26.46 5.63
C LYS A 280 -6.95 26.67 6.78
N LYS A 281 -7.79 27.71 6.71
CA LYS A 281 -8.85 27.99 7.71
C LYS A 281 -10.17 27.28 7.39
N GLY A 282 -10.36 26.89 6.12
CA GLY A 282 -11.62 26.44 5.56
C GLY A 282 -11.92 25.00 5.96
N GLY A 283 -13.09 24.79 6.56
CA GLY A 283 -13.57 23.48 7.01
C GLY A 283 -13.97 22.49 5.90
N ASN A 284 -13.53 22.69 4.66
CA ASN A 284 -13.84 21.78 3.54
C ASN A 284 -13.15 20.41 3.71
N GLY A 285 -12.09 20.36 4.52
CA GLY A 285 -11.36 19.14 4.84
C GLY A 285 -10.92 18.37 3.59
N ARG A 286 -11.02 17.04 3.64
CA ARG A 286 -10.65 16.16 2.52
C ARG A 286 -11.49 16.33 1.26
N TYR A 287 -12.67 16.96 1.33
CA TYR A 287 -13.59 17.09 0.22
C TYR A 287 -13.38 18.38 -0.59
N ALA A 288 -12.22 19.01 -0.48
CA ALA A 288 -11.87 20.15 -1.31
C ALA A 288 -11.49 19.70 -2.74
N ALA A 289 -11.79 20.53 -3.74
CA ALA A 289 -11.37 20.33 -5.13
C ALA A 289 -9.85 20.10 -5.25
N VAL A 290 -9.08 20.85 -4.47
CA VAL A 290 -7.65 20.64 -4.23
C VAL A 290 -7.48 20.42 -2.73
N ASN A 291 -7.27 19.17 -2.32
CA ASN A 291 -7.15 18.77 -0.94
C ASN A 291 -5.69 18.92 -0.45
N LEU A 292 -5.53 19.65 0.65
CA LEU A 292 -4.24 19.95 1.29
C LEU A 292 -4.03 19.20 2.61
N CYS A 293 -4.96 18.33 3.03
CA CYS A 293 -4.85 17.58 4.29
C CYS A 293 -3.74 16.52 4.24
N ASN A 294 -3.31 16.10 3.05
CA ASN A 294 -2.21 15.17 2.89
C ASN A 294 -0.87 15.85 3.19
N TYR A 295 -0.08 15.25 4.10
CA TYR A 295 1.18 15.83 4.54
C TYR A 295 2.23 15.88 3.42
N HIS A 296 2.36 14.81 2.62
CA HIS A 296 3.38 14.72 1.56
C HIS A 296 2.90 15.15 0.17
N THR A 297 1.59 15.27 -0.05
CA THR A 297 1.03 15.49 -1.39
C THR A 297 -0.03 16.59 -1.40
N VAL A 298 -0.28 17.14 -2.56
CA VAL A 298 -1.47 17.92 -2.91
C VAL A 298 -2.35 17.05 -3.78
N GLU A 299 -3.62 16.92 -3.42
CA GLU A 299 -4.54 15.99 -4.09
C GLU A 299 -5.58 16.75 -4.91
N PHE A 300 -5.69 16.44 -6.18
CA PHE A 300 -6.70 16.98 -7.09
C PHE A 300 -7.89 16.02 -7.16
N ARG A 301 -9.05 16.45 -6.64
CA ARG A 301 -10.27 15.62 -6.51
C ARG A 301 -11.38 15.97 -7.49
N LEU A 302 -11.15 16.99 -8.32
CA LEU A 302 -12.13 17.56 -9.25
C LEU A 302 -12.71 16.52 -10.21
N PHE A 303 -11.90 15.56 -10.64
CA PHE A 303 -12.22 14.76 -11.81
C PHE A 303 -13.18 13.62 -11.45
N ARG A 304 -14.14 13.39 -12.36
CA ARG A 304 -14.99 12.20 -12.33
C ARG A 304 -14.20 10.99 -12.84
N GLY A 305 -14.48 9.81 -12.33
CA GLY A 305 -13.87 8.57 -12.82
C GLY A 305 -14.02 8.35 -14.34
N THR A 306 -13.11 7.55 -14.92
CA THR A 306 -13.13 7.18 -16.34
C THR A 306 -12.38 5.88 -16.62
N LEU A 307 -12.84 5.11 -17.61
CA LEU A 307 -12.11 3.98 -18.20
C LEU A 307 -11.75 4.26 -19.68
N LYS A 308 -11.79 5.53 -20.12
CA LYS A 308 -11.33 5.95 -21.45
C LYS A 308 -9.88 6.42 -21.32
N TYR A 309 -8.95 5.66 -21.87
CA TYR A 309 -7.51 5.91 -21.78
C TYR A 309 -7.11 7.37 -22.07
N ASN A 310 -7.52 7.91 -23.22
CA ASN A 310 -7.23 9.31 -23.58
C ASN A 310 -7.69 10.31 -22.51
N THR A 311 -8.88 10.11 -21.94
CA THR A 311 -9.43 10.99 -20.91
C THR A 311 -8.63 10.92 -19.61
N PHE A 312 -8.17 9.73 -19.26
CA PHE A 312 -7.35 9.49 -18.09
C PHE A 312 -5.98 10.18 -18.23
N ILE A 313 -5.27 9.94 -19.34
CA ILE A 313 -3.96 10.56 -19.61
C ILE A 313 -4.07 12.07 -19.74
N ALA A 314 -5.10 12.58 -20.42
CA ALA A 314 -5.37 14.02 -20.49
C ALA A 314 -5.52 14.67 -19.11
N THR A 315 -6.03 13.93 -18.12
CA THR A 315 -6.18 14.43 -16.74
C THR A 315 -4.81 14.58 -16.06
N ILE A 316 -3.91 13.60 -16.24
CA ILE A 316 -2.53 13.67 -15.73
C ILE A 316 -1.78 14.85 -16.38
N GLN A 317 -1.87 14.97 -17.70
CA GLN A 317 -1.23 16.05 -18.46
C GLN A 317 -1.76 17.44 -18.06
N LEU A 318 -3.07 17.58 -17.84
CA LEU A 318 -3.66 18.84 -17.35
C LEU A 318 -3.09 19.20 -15.97
N VAL A 319 -3.08 18.26 -15.02
CA VAL A 319 -2.57 18.52 -13.65
C VAL A 319 -1.09 18.85 -13.70
N ASN A 320 -0.29 18.14 -14.50
CA ASN A 320 1.12 18.46 -14.70
C ASN A 320 1.31 19.89 -15.19
N ARG A 321 0.52 20.31 -16.19
CA ARG A 321 0.58 21.67 -16.74
C ARG A 321 0.14 22.74 -15.73
N ILE A 322 -0.87 22.48 -14.91
CA ILE A 322 -1.28 23.37 -13.81
C ILE A 322 -0.12 23.56 -12.83
N CYS A 323 0.56 22.47 -12.47
CA CYS A 323 1.75 22.53 -11.62
C CYS A 323 2.89 23.34 -12.25
N ASP A 324 3.18 23.15 -13.53
CA ASP A 324 4.20 23.94 -14.24
C ASP A 324 3.85 25.42 -14.26
N VAL A 325 2.61 25.77 -14.60
CA VAL A 325 2.15 27.16 -14.61
C VAL A 325 2.30 27.78 -13.22
N ALA A 326 1.92 27.08 -12.16
CA ALA A 326 2.07 27.57 -10.80
C ALA A 326 3.54 27.69 -10.36
N MET A 327 4.45 26.86 -10.87
CA MET A 327 5.87 26.94 -10.55
C MET A 327 6.58 28.08 -11.30
N TYR A 328 6.25 28.28 -12.58
CA TYR A 328 6.98 29.18 -13.47
C TYR A 328 6.33 30.57 -13.63
N ASN A 329 5.21 30.83 -12.96
CA ASN A 329 4.59 32.16 -12.90
C ASN A 329 4.73 32.77 -11.50
N THR A 330 4.82 34.11 -11.47
CA THR A 330 4.58 34.90 -10.27
C THR A 330 3.08 35.09 -10.03
N ASP A 331 2.72 35.54 -8.84
CA ASP A 331 1.34 35.90 -8.46
C ASP A 331 0.71 36.91 -9.43
N ASP A 332 1.49 37.87 -9.94
CA ASP A 332 1.01 38.88 -10.90
C ASP A 332 0.80 38.30 -12.30
N SER A 333 1.66 37.40 -12.76
CA SER A 333 1.52 36.78 -14.08
C SER A 333 0.39 35.75 -14.11
N ILE A 334 0.25 34.94 -13.05
CA ILE A 334 -0.83 33.94 -13.00
C ILE A 334 -2.22 34.58 -12.90
N ALA A 335 -2.33 35.74 -12.23
CA ALA A 335 -3.57 36.52 -12.17
C ALA A 335 -4.02 37.11 -13.52
N LYS A 336 -3.12 37.18 -14.50
CA LYS A 336 -3.40 37.70 -15.86
C LYS A 336 -3.52 36.59 -16.90
N LEU A 337 -3.21 35.35 -16.53
CA LEU A 337 -3.23 34.23 -17.44
C LEU A 337 -4.68 33.89 -17.79
N SER A 338 -5.05 34.04 -19.06
CA SER A 338 -6.37 33.59 -19.53
C SER A 338 -6.36 32.08 -19.77
N TRP A 339 -7.54 31.45 -19.82
CA TRP A 339 -7.64 30.04 -20.21
C TRP A 339 -7.10 29.80 -21.62
N SER A 340 -7.33 30.74 -22.54
CA SER A 340 -6.82 30.65 -23.91
C SER A 340 -5.29 30.61 -23.94
N ASP A 341 -4.63 31.50 -23.18
CA ASP A 341 -3.16 31.51 -23.07
C ASP A 341 -2.65 30.24 -22.41
N PHE A 342 -3.37 29.72 -21.41
CA PHE A 342 -3.03 28.47 -20.74
C PHE A 342 -2.99 27.27 -21.70
N VAL A 343 -3.97 27.17 -22.61
CA VAL A 343 -4.08 26.03 -23.54
C VAL A 343 -3.36 26.22 -24.88
N ALA A 344 -2.95 27.45 -25.23
CA ALA A 344 -2.36 27.78 -26.52
C ALA A 344 -1.10 26.97 -26.82
N ASP A 345 -0.21 26.83 -25.84
CA ASP A 345 1.08 26.16 -25.98
C ASP A 345 1.09 24.71 -25.44
N VAL A 346 -0.10 24.10 -25.30
CA VAL A 346 -0.19 22.68 -24.92
C VAL A 346 0.30 21.84 -26.09
N THR A 347 1.19 20.89 -25.81
CA THR A 347 1.79 20.00 -26.82
C THR A 347 1.41 18.54 -26.63
N GLU A 348 0.82 18.22 -25.48
CA GLU A 348 0.47 16.89 -25.05
C GLU A 348 -0.77 16.36 -25.81
N PRO A 349 -0.66 15.27 -26.58
CA PRO A 349 -1.67 14.90 -27.57
C PRO A 349 -3.02 14.51 -26.94
N GLU A 350 -3.02 13.74 -25.86
CA GLU A 350 -4.28 13.31 -25.21
C GLU A 350 -5.02 14.50 -24.59
N LEU A 351 -4.28 15.45 -23.99
CA LEU A 351 -4.80 16.70 -23.47
C LEU A 351 -5.39 17.57 -24.58
N ILE A 352 -4.68 17.77 -25.70
CA ILE A 352 -5.20 18.53 -26.86
C ILE A 352 -6.48 17.88 -27.37
N GLN A 353 -6.48 16.55 -27.57
CA GLN A 353 -7.66 15.83 -28.03
C GLN A 353 -8.83 16.05 -27.07
N TYR A 354 -8.61 15.88 -25.77
CA TYR A 354 -9.68 16.00 -24.78
C TYR A 354 -10.18 17.44 -24.60
N LEU A 355 -9.30 18.44 -24.67
CA LEU A 355 -9.69 19.86 -24.68
C LEU A 355 -10.57 20.18 -25.90
N LYS A 356 -10.25 19.65 -27.09
CA LYS A 356 -11.09 19.78 -28.29
C LYS A 356 -12.44 19.10 -28.12
N GLU A 357 -12.48 17.86 -27.61
CA GLU A 357 -13.72 17.13 -27.30
C GLU A 357 -14.63 17.93 -26.34
N ARG A 358 -14.05 18.72 -25.45
CA ARG A 358 -14.75 19.57 -24.48
C ARG A 358 -14.95 21.00 -24.92
N GLN A 359 -14.56 21.39 -26.14
CA GLN A 359 -14.60 22.79 -26.60
C GLN A 359 -13.94 23.73 -25.58
N LEU A 360 -12.74 23.37 -25.15
CA LEU A 360 -11.87 24.11 -24.22
C LEU A 360 -10.52 24.44 -24.87
N TYR A 361 -10.33 24.10 -26.15
CA TYR A 361 -9.11 24.37 -26.90
C TYR A 361 -9.29 25.62 -27.77
N VAL A 362 -8.21 26.37 -27.98
CA VAL A 362 -8.19 27.50 -28.91
C VAL A 362 -7.99 26.95 -30.34
N ASN A 363 -8.77 27.43 -31.30
CA ASN A 363 -8.57 27.05 -32.70
C ASN A 363 -7.26 27.66 -33.23
N GLU A 364 -6.66 27.05 -34.26
CA GLU A 364 -5.49 27.62 -34.93
C GLU A 364 -5.73 29.09 -35.32
N GLU A 365 -4.74 29.94 -35.10
CA GLU A 365 -4.82 31.36 -35.48
C GLU A 365 -5.13 31.48 -36.97
N VAL A 366 -6.18 32.25 -37.28
CA VAL A 366 -6.50 32.64 -38.65
C VAL A 366 -5.86 34.01 -38.88
N CYS A 367 -5.22 34.22 -40.04
CA CYS A 367 -4.73 35.55 -40.41
C CYS A 367 -5.88 36.56 -40.36
N ALA A 368 -5.91 37.39 -39.31
CA ALA A 368 -6.87 38.47 -39.18
C ALA A 368 -6.38 39.65 -40.04
N GLU A 369 -7.27 40.21 -40.84
CA GLU A 369 -7.03 41.52 -41.46
C GLU A 369 -6.94 42.57 -40.36
N GLU A 370 -5.96 43.47 -40.42
CA GLU A 370 -5.84 44.56 -39.45
C GLU A 370 -7.13 45.40 -39.44
N GLU A 371 -7.73 45.59 -38.27
CA GLU A 371 -8.77 46.59 -38.10
C GLU A 371 -8.14 47.98 -38.26
N MET A 372 -8.46 48.67 -39.37
CA MET A 372 -7.96 50.02 -39.68
C MET A 372 -8.59 51.12 -38.84
#